data_AF-A0A960SW07-F1
#
_entry.id   AF-A0A960SW07-F1
#
_cell.length_a   1.000
_cell.length_b   1.000
_cell.length_c   1.000
_cell.angle_alpha   90.00
_cell.angle_beta   90.00
_cell.angle_gamma   90.00
#
_symmetry.space_group_name_H-M   'P 1'
#
loop_
_entity.id
_entity.type
_entity.pdbx_description
1 polymer ?
#
loop_
_entity_poly.entity_id
_entity_poly.type
_entity_poly.pdbx_seq_one_letter_code
_entity_poly.pdbx_strand_id
1 'polypeptide(L)'
;MNTPIQFRKRNGFALIVTISLMILLTIIAVGMLSLSAISLRAASQGEAMATARANARVALMLALGDLQKSLGPDRTISATSGIISENPGKPNLTGSWESWDFNPASSPDYDGEHEDRFQSWLVSSPNPDDLNDKDFAISSWSGEKVELVSSGALGGDAPALSRAKAGVVPLKNTGSVKGAYAWHVADEGVKARINLYRNSDKDHSLWEMRGLLAGQRPNPEMISGISGQPLDFLPTDESRTDYSNAVETVGKVTDLEQVSLLAPTANIRSFRNEVTPFSTGVMANVREGGLKRDLSTVFGLGSALPDEFRGGNSNVYQSTVGISGPSDPYWSALSGYYNIYTDVTTADSEPTYYQRQPSNISSNTLNPQSRYFPGPVIAKVEALMTYVTRDAHEPPWKSRLKAVEGV
;
A
#
# COMPACT_ATOMS: atom_id res chain seq x y z
N MET A 1 -28.56 -54.67 98.35
CA MET A 1 -27.82 -55.11 97.15
C MET A 1 -27.87 -53.96 96.13
N ASN A 2 -26.81 -53.16 96.04
CA ASN A 2 -26.65 -52.14 95.01
C ASN A 2 -25.41 -52.52 94.19
N THR A 3 -25.62 -52.93 92.95
CA THR A 3 -24.56 -53.17 91.97
C THR A 3 -24.08 -51.83 91.40
N PRO A 4 -22.76 -51.51 91.42
CA PRO A 4 -22.26 -50.33 90.75
C PRO A 4 -22.19 -50.58 89.23
N ILE A 5 -22.82 -49.70 88.46
CA ILE A 5 -22.75 -49.68 87.00
C ILE A 5 -21.36 -49.17 86.59
N GLN A 6 -20.53 -50.05 86.02
CA GLN A 6 -19.25 -49.65 85.42
C GLN A 6 -19.50 -48.94 84.07
N PHE A 7 -19.23 -47.64 84.03
CA PHE A 7 -19.16 -46.90 82.77
C PHE A 7 -17.87 -47.24 82.03
N ARG A 8 -17.99 -48.03 80.95
CA ARG A 8 -16.89 -48.31 80.02
C ARG A 8 -16.45 -47.02 79.33
N LYS A 9 -15.26 -46.51 79.67
CA LYS A 9 -14.64 -45.35 78.99
C LYS A 9 -14.49 -45.64 77.49
N ARG A 10 -15.22 -44.90 76.64
CA ARG A 10 -15.10 -44.93 75.18
C ARG A 10 -13.88 -44.10 74.74
N ASN A 11 -12.71 -44.72 74.70
CA ASN A 11 -11.45 -44.06 74.31
C ASN A 11 -11.17 -44.03 72.79
N GLY A 12 -12.21 -44.02 71.94
CA GLY A 12 -12.05 -44.10 70.46
C GLY A 12 -12.36 -42.83 69.66
N PHE A 13 -12.99 -41.82 70.27
CA PHE A 13 -13.54 -40.67 69.51
C PHE A 13 -12.53 -39.55 69.25
N ALA A 14 -11.57 -39.34 70.16
CA ALA A 14 -10.56 -38.29 70.02
C ALA A 14 -9.66 -38.49 68.78
N LEU A 15 -9.29 -39.74 68.47
CA LEU A 15 -8.47 -40.06 67.30
C LEU A 15 -9.18 -39.72 65.98
N ILE A 16 -10.47 -40.04 65.88
CA ILE A 16 -11.29 -39.72 64.71
C ILE A 16 -11.40 -38.20 64.54
N VAL A 17 -11.60 -37.45 65.63
CA VAL A 17 -11.64 -35.98 65.58
C VAL A 17 -10.30 -35.41 65.13
N THR A 18 -9.17 -35.92 65.62
CA THR A 18 -7.85 -35.45 65.18
C THR A 18 -7.53 -35.80 63.74
N ILE A 19 -7.93 -36.99 63.26
CA ILE A 19 -7.75 -37.40 61.87
C ILE A 19 -8.63 -36.54 60.96
N SER A 20 -9.91 -36.34 61.31
CA SER A 20 -10.81 -35.47 60.55
C SER A 20 -10.35 -34.01 60.54
N LEU A 21 -9.81 -33.50 61.66
CA LEU A 21 -9.24 -32.15 61.74
C LEU A 21 -7.98 -32.03 60.90
N MET A 22 -7.07 -33.01 60.95
CA MET A 22 -5.86 -33.01 60.11
C MET A 22 -6.21 -33.12 58.63
N ILE A 23 -7.14 -34.00 58.26
CA ILE A 23 -7.62 -34.11 56.87
C ILE A 23 -8.23 -32.78 56.41
N LEU A 24 -9.08 -32.16 57.23
CA LEU A 24 -9.65 -30.86 56.91
C LEU A 24 -8.58 -29.77 56.72
N LEU A 25 -7.59 -29.69 57.63
CA LEU A 25 -6.48 -28.74 57.51
C LEU A 25 -5.63 -29.00 56.28
N THR A 26 -5.37 -30.27 55.94
CA THR A 26 -4.60 -30.62 54.73
C THR A 26 -5.37 -30.26 53.45
N ILE A 27 -6.68 -30.49 53.40
CA ILE A 27 -7.52 -30.10 52.25
C ILE A 27 -7.51 -28.58 52.08
N ILE A 28 -7.65 -27.83 53.18
CA ILE A 28 -7.60 -26.35 53.16
C ILE A 28 -6.22 -25.87 52.69
N ALA A 29 -5.14 -26.45 53.22
CA ALA A 29 -3.78 -26.10 52.81
C ALA A 29 -3.53 -26.38 51.33
N VAL A 30 -3.93 -27.54 50.82
CA VAL A 30 -3.83 -27.90 49.40
C VAL A 30 -4.67 -26.96 48.53
N GLY A 31 -5.89 -26.62 48.97
CA GLY A 31 -6.75 -25.65 48.29
C GLY A 31 -6.11 -24.26 48.17
N MET A 32 -5.53 -23.75 49.26
CA MET A 32 -4.84 -22.45 49.26
C MET A 32 -3.56 -22.47 48.42
N LEU A 33 -2.78 -23.56 48.46
CA LEU A 33 -1.59 -23.73 47.61
C LEU A 33 -1.97 -23.76 46.13
N SER A 34 -3.03 -24.47 45.76
CA SER A 34 -3.54 -24.51 44.38
C SER A 34 -3.95 -23.13 43.89
N LEU A 35 -4.73 -22.39 44.70
CA LEU A 35 -5.16 -21.03 44.36
C LEU A 35 -3.96 -20.07 44.24
N SER A 36 -2.98 -20.19 45.14
CA SER A 36 -1.76 -19.38 45.10
C SER A 36 -0.89 -19.69 43.88
N ALA A 37 -0.80 -20.96 43.48
CA ALA A 37 -0.09 -21.35 42.26
C ALA A 37 -0.78 -20.81 40.99
N ILE A 38 -2.11 -20.83 40.95
CA ILE A 38 -2.89 -20.27 39.85
C ILE A 38 -2.72 -18.75 39.79
N SER A 39 -2.83 -18.05 40.94
CA SER A 39 -2.66 -16.60 40.99
C SER A 39 -1.25 -16.16 40.59
N LEU A 40 -0.22 -16.91 41.01
CA LEU A 40 1.17 -16.63 40.62
C LEU A 40 1.39 -16.83 39.11
N ARG A 41 0.82 -17.89 38.52
CA ARG A 41 0.87 -18.11 37.07
C ARG A 41 0.17 -16.97 36.32
N ALA A 42 -1.04 -16.60 36.75
CA ALA A 42 -1.78 -15.49 36.13
C ALA A 42 -1.00 -14.16 36.24
N ALA A 43 -0.40 -13.86 37.39
CA ALA A 43 0.42 -12.67 37.60
C ALA A 43 1.65 -12.66 36.68
N SER A 44 2.37 -13.79 36.58
CA SER A 44 3.54 -13.91 35.70
C SER A 44 3.19 -13.73 34.21
N GLN A 45 2.03 -14.24 33.78
CA GLN A 45 1.54 -14.04 32.42
C GLN A 45 1.14 -12.57 32.18
N GLY A 46 0.53 -11.92 33.18
CA GLY A 46 0.23 -10.49 33.14
C GLY A 46 1.48 -9.63 32.99
N GLU A 47 2.54 -9.92 33.75
CA GLU A 47 3.83 -9.25 33.66
C GLU A 47 4.50 -9.45 32.29
N ALA A 48 4.52 -10.68 31.78
CA ALA A 48 5.06 -11.00 30.46
C ALA A 48 4.31 -10.25 29.35
N MET A 49 2.98 -10.22 29.40
CA MET A 49 2.14 -9.47 28.45
C MET A 49 2.36 -7.95 28.54
N ALA A 50 2.51 -7.40 29.75
CA ALA A 50 2.81 -5.99 29.94
C ALA A 50 4.17 -5.62 29.34
N THR A 51 5.18 -6.46 29.55
CA THR A 51 6.53 -6.30 28.99
C THR A 51 6.50 -6.39 27.47
N ALA A 52 5.80 -7.37 26.90
CA ALA A 52 5.66 -7.52 25.45
C ALA A 52 4.98 -6.29 24.81
N ARG A 53 3.91 -5.76 25.43
CA ARG A 53 3.25 -4.54 24.97
C ARG A 53 4.16 -3.31 25.06
N ALA A 54 4.96 -3.18 26.12
CA ALA A 54 5.92 -2.10 26.25
C ALA A 54 6.99 -2.17 25.15
N ASN A 55 7.53 -3.36 24.87
CA ASN A 55 8.50 -3.57 23.80
C ASN A 55 7.89 -3.28 22.43
N ALA A 56 6.64 -3.71 22.18
CA ALA A 56 5.93 -3.42 20.93
C ALA A 56 5.69 -1.92 20.73
N ARG A 57 5.39 -1.18 21.81
CA ARG A 57 5.24 0.28 21.76
C ARG A 57 6.55 0.97 21.39
N VAL A 58 7.67 0.52 21.95
CA VAL A 58 9.00 1.01 21.56
C VAL A 58 9.29 0.68 20.10
N ALA A 59 8.99 -0.55 19.66
CA ALA A 59 9.15 -0.97 18.27
C ALA A 59 8.39 -0.06 17.31
N LEU A 60 7.14 0.28 17.63
CA LEU A 60 6.30 1.19 16.84
C LEU A 60 6.89 2.60 16.79
N MET A 61 7.39 3.13 17.92
CA MET A 61 8.02 4.45 17.95
C MET A 61 9.29 4.49 17.10
N LEU A 62 10.10 3.43 17.12
CA LEU A 62 11.29 3.30 16.28
C LEU A 62 10.91 3.19 14.80
N ALA A 63 9.94 2.33 14.46
CA ALA A 63 9.45 2.18 13.10
C ALA A 63 8.95 3.50 12.50
N LEU A 64 8.17 4.27 13.29
CA LEU A 64 7.69 5.60 12.87
C LEU A 64 8.84 6.60 12.71
N GLY A 65 9.84 6.56 13.59
CA GLY A 65 11.03 7.41 13.49
C GLY A 65 11.85 7.11 12.25
N ASP A 66 12.10 5.84 11.96
CA ASP A 66 12.84 5.41 10.77
C ASP A 66 12.05 5.71 9.50
N LEU A 67 10.74 5.50 9.49
CA LEU A 67 9.84 5.88 8.40
C LEU A 67 9.90 7.38 8.10
N GLN A 68 9.81 8.22 9.13
CA GLN A 68 9.88 9.68 8.96
C GLN A 68 11.26 10.14 8.51
N LYS A 69 12.32 9.46 8.93
CA LYS A 69 13.69 9.78 8.53
C LYS A 69 13.94 9.42 7.06
N SER A 70 13.49 8.25 6.61
CA SER A 70 13.70 7.77 5.24
C SER A 70 12.73 8.38 4.24
N LEU A 71 11.42 8.36 4.53
CA LEU A 71 10.34 8.84 3.64
C LEU A 71 9.87 10.27 3.95
N GLY A 72 10.57 10.99 4.84
CA GLY A 72 10.28 12.39 5.14
C GLY A 72 10.60 13.36 3.99
N PRO A 73 11.74 13.22 3.28
CA PRO A 73 12.05 14.08 2.14
C PRO A 73 11.09 13.87 0.97
N ASP A 74 10.67 14.96 0.34
CA ASP A 74 9.74 14.94 -0.82
C ASP A 74 10.29 14.21 -2.06
N ARG A 75 11.59 13.91 -2.08
CA ARG A 75 12.31 13.24 -3.17
C ARG A 75 12.47 11.74 -2.97
N THR A 76 11.97 11.19 -1.87
CA THR A 76 12.09 9.76 -1.59
C THR A 76 10.91 8.99 -2.17
N ILE A 77 11.19 7.83 -2.76
CA ILE A 77 10.21 6.86 -3.25
C ILE A 77 10.33 5.58 -2.43
N SER A 78 9.21 5.02 -2.01
CA SER A 78 9.16 3.66 -1.45
C SER A 78 8.93 2.62 -2.54
N ALA A 79 9.56 1.46 -2.40
CA ALA A 79 9.27 0.30 -3.24
C ALA A 79 9.37 -0.99 -2.44
N THR A 80 8.71 -2.04 -2.92
CA THR A 80 8.77 -3.35 -2.28
C THR A 80 10.03 -4.10 -2.68
N SER A 81 10.44 -5.09 -1.88
CA SER A 81 11.57 -5.98 -2.19
C SER A 81 11.50 -6.68 -3.54
N GLY A 82 10.30 -6.77 -4.14
CA GLY A 82 10.09 -7.33 -5.47
C GLY A 82 10.80 -6.56 -6.59
N ILE A 83 11.18 -5.29 -6.36
CA ILE A 83 11.94 -4.48 -7.32
C ILE A 83 13.37 -5.02 -7.53
N ILE A 84 13.93 -5.74 -6.55
CA ILE A 84 15.29 -6.31 -6.61
C ILE A 84 15.29 -7.67 -7.29
N SER A 85 14.27 -8.49 -7.02
CA SER A 85 14.15 -9.85 -7.53
C SER A 85 12.69 -10.27 -7.45
N GLU A 86 12.23 -11.06 -8.42
CA GLU A 86 10.87 -11.63 -8.45
C GLU A 86 10.59 -12.50 -7.22
N ASN A 87 11.62 -13.19 -6.68
CA ASN A 87 11.51 -14.06 -5.52
C ASN A 87 12.57 -13.73 -4.47
N PRO A 88 12.43 -12.60 -3.75
CA PRO A 88 13.41 -12.17 -2.78
C PRO A 88 13.42 -13.12 -1.57
N GLY A 89 14.62 -13.38 -1.02
CA GLY A 89 14.77 -14.21 0.18
C GLY A 89 14.06 -13.62 1.42
N LYS A 90 13.82 -12.30 1.41
CA LYS A 90 13.02 -11.56 2.37
C LYS A 90 11.89 -10.81 1.65
N PRO A 91 10.70 -11.41 1.53
CA PRO A 91 9.61 -10.81 0.76
C PRO A 91 8.82 -9.76 1.55
N ASN A 92 8.10 -8.92 0.82
CA ASN A 92 7.24 -7.84 1.33
C ASN A 92 7.98 -6.80 2.19
N LEU A 93 9.30 -6.67 2.04
CA LEU A 93 10.02 -5.56 2.68
C LEU A 93 9.75 -4.27 1.91
N THR A 94 9.73 -3.15 2.63
CA THR A 94 9.64 -1.82 2.04
C THR A 94 11.00 -1.16 2.11
N GLY A 95 11.54 -0.79 0.96
CA GLY A 95 12.78 0.00 0.86
C GLY A 95 12.45 1.44 0.50
N SER A 96 13.43 2.32 0.71
CA SER A 96 13.37 3.72 0.29
C SER A 96 14.54 4.07 -0.62
N TRP A 97 14.25 4.82 -1.68
CA TRP A 97 15.20 5.31 -2.68
C TRP A 97 15.07 6.81 -2.85
N GLU A 98 16.19 7.50 -3.01
CA GLU A 98 16.17 8.89 -3.46
C GLU A 98 15.90 8.93 -4.97
N SER A 99 15.06 9.86 -5.41
CA SER A 99 14.86 10.06 -6.85
C SER A 99 16.06 10.67 -7.53
N TRP A 100 16.14 10.44 -8.83
CA TRP A 100 17.22 10.91 -9.67
C TRP A 100 16.69 11.78 -10.80
N ASP A 101 17.34 12.93 -11.00
CA ASP A 101 17.12 13.80 -12.15
C ASP A 101 18.20 13.53 -13.20
N PHE A 102 17.88 12.71 -14.21
CA PHE A 102 18.82 12.40 -15.27
C PHE A 102 18.93 13.55 -16.27
N ASN A 103 20.15 13.79 -16.77
CA ASN A 103 20.35 14.72 -17.87
C ASN A 103 19.91 14.07 -19.19
N PRO A 104 18.91 14.63 -19.90
CA PRO A 104 18.41 14.06 -21.16
C PRO A 104 19.44 14.09 -22.31
N ALA A 105 20.51 14.86 -22.18
CA ALA A 105 21.59 14.93 -23.18
C ALA A 105 22.63 13.80 -23.04
N SER A 106 22.55 12.97 -21.99
CA SER A 106 23.47 11.85 -21.72
C SER A 106 22.73 10.53 -21.67
N SER A 107 23.43 9.43 -22.00
CA SER A 107 22.91 8.08 -21.76
C SER A 107 22.74 7.84 -20.25
N PRO A 108 21.54 7.53 -19.77
CA PRO A 108 21.31 7.29 -18.34
C PRO A 108 21.90 5.94 -17.90
N ASP A 109 22.60 5.93 -16.77
CA ASP A 109 23.00 4.71 -16.05
C ASP A 109 21.98 4.40 -14.96
N TYR A 110 20.92 3.68 -15.34
CA TYR A 110 19.84 3.34 -14.41
C TYR A 110 20.28 2.37 -13.32
N ASP A 111 21.15 1.40 -13.66
CA ASP A 111 21.58 0.38 -12.70
C ASP A 111 22.47 1.00 -11.63
N GLY A 112 23.45 1.82 -12.02
CA GLY A 112 24.33 2.53 -11.09
C GLY A 112 23.57 3.48 -10.17
N GLU A 113 22.65 4.29 -10.71
CA GLU A 113 21.86 5.21 -9.88
C GLU A 113 20.85 4.46 -9.00
N HIS A 114 20.31 3.32 -9.43
CA HIS A 114 19.44 2.51 -8.58
C HIS A 114 20.18 1.94 -7.36
N GLU A 115 21.47 1.61 -7.50
CA GLU A 115 22.35 1.23 -6.38
C GLU A 115 22.66 2.44 -5.49
N ASP A 116 23.19 3.51 -6.06
CA ASP A 116 23.72 4.66 -5.33
C ASP A 116 22.64 5.44 -4.58
N ARG A 117 21.39 5.39 -5.04
CA ARG A 117 20.26 6.11 -4.45
C ARG A 117 19.50 5.30 -3.41
N PHE A 118 19.87 4.05 -3.18
CA PHE A 118 19.27 3.25 -2.12
C PHE A 118 19.59 3.85 -0.74
N GLN A 119 18.56 4.04 0.09
CA GLN A 119 18.73 4.63 1.42
C GLN A 119 18.73 3.55 2.51
N SER A 120 17.62 2.82 2.65
CA SER A 120 17.48 1.78 3.66
C SER A 120 16.22 0.92 3.48
N TRP A 121 16.24 -0.26 4.11
CA TRP A 121 15.07 -1.13 4.31
C TRP A 121 14.35 -0.79 5.62
N LEU A 122 13.01 -0.70 5.57
CA LEU A 122 12.15 -0.39 6.72
C LEU A 122 11.70 -1.66 7.46
N VAL A 123 12.66 -2.30 8.11
CA VAL A 123 12.45 -3.47 8.95
C VAL A 123 13.45 -3.50 10.09
N SER A 124 13.09 -4.10 11.22
CA SER A 124 14.05 -4.30 12.30
C SER A 124 15.08 -5.38 11.96
N SER A 125 16.34 -5.11 12.26
CA SER A 125 17.45 -6.06 12.17
C SER A 125 18.36 -5.92 13.40
N PRO A 126 18.97 -7.00 13.91
CA PRO A 126 19.95 -6.92 14.99
C PRO A 126 21.17 -6.07 14.63
N ASN A 127 21.55 -6.04 13.35
CA ASN A 127 22.59 -5.16 12.82
C ASN A 127 21.93 -4.08 11.94
N PRO A 128 21.95 -2.79 12.35
CA PRO A 128 21.34 -1.73 11.56
C PRO A 128 22.08 -1.44 10.26
N ASP A 129 23.39 -1.74 10.17
CA ASP A 129 24.18 -1.46 8.96
C ASP A 129 23.75 -2.35 7.78
N ASP A 130 23.29 -3.57 8.06
CA ASP A 130 22.74 -4.49 7.05
C ASP A 130 21.53 -3.88 6.31
N LEU A 131 20.80 -2.95 6.93
CA LEU A 131 19.60 -2.35 6.35
C LEU A 131 19.90 -1.32 5.26
N ASN A 132 21.13 -0.79 5.22
CA ASN A 132 21.58 0.15 4.20
C ASN A 132 22.17 -0.57 2.97
N ASP A 133 22.24 -1.90 3.00
CA ASP A 133 22.61 -2.72 1.87
C ASP A 133 21.37 -3.13 1.06
N LYS A 134 21.36 -2.82 -0.24
CA LYS A 134 20.28 -3.19 -1.14
C LYS A 134 20.10 -4.71 -1.23
N ASP A 135 21.20 -5.46 -1.20
CA ASP A 135 21.20 -6.93 -1.30
C ASP A 135 20.67 -7.60 -0.03
N PHE A 136 20.37 -6.83 1.01
CA PHE A 136 19.69 -7.35 2.19
C PHE A 136 18.38 -8.06 1.85
N ALA A 137 17.64 -7.63 0.82
CA ALA A 137 16.40 -8.32 0.41
C ALA A 137 16.60 -9.76 -0.08
N ILE A 138 17.78 -10.07 -0.65
CA ILE A 138 18.11 -11.40 -1.19
C ILE A 138 19.01 -12.21 -0.25
N SER A 139 19.71 -11.55 0.67
CA SER A 139 20.60 -12.21 1.62
C SER A 139 19.83 -13.08 2.65
N SER A 140 20.55 -13.89 3.41
CA SER A 140 19.96 -14.61 4.55
C SER A 140 19.72 -13.67 5.74
N TRP A 141 18.82 -14.03 6.66
CA TRP A 141 18.63 -13.28 7.90
C TRP A 141 19.85 -13.44 8.83
N SER A 142 20.37 -12.34 9.35
CA SER A 142 21.35 -12.32 10.44
C SER A 142 20.62 -12.43 11.79
N GLY A 143 20.87 -13.50 12.55
CA GLY A 143 20.31 -13.70 13.90
C GLY A 143 18.88 -14.27 13.97
N GLU A 144 18.21 -14.02 15.10
CA GLU A 144 16.85 -14.48 15.37
C GLU A 144 15.82 -13.63 14.59
N LYS A 145 14.78 -14.29 14.07
CA LYS A 145 13.71 -13.66 13.29
C LYS A 145 12.35 -14.07 13.80
N VAL A 146 11.38 -13.18 13.65
CA VAL A 146 9.98 -13.42 14.00
C VAL A 146 9.08 -13.16 12.79
N GLU A 147 8.05 -13.99 12.62
CA GLU A 147 7.01 -13.75 11.61
C GLU A 147 5.99 -12.76 12.20
N LEU A 148 5.98 -11.53 11.68
CA LEU A 148 5.02 -10.51 12.09
C LEU A 148 3.70 -10.68 11.34
N VAL A 149 3.78 -11.09 10.07
CA VAL A 149 2.64 -11.49 9.26
C VAL A 149 2.80 -12.96 8.92
N SER A 150 2.14 -13.80 9.72
CA SER A 150 2.15 -15.26 9.58
C SER A 150 1.01 -15.75 8.70
N SER A 151 0.95 -17.07 8.45
CA SER A 151 -0.12 -17.66 7.65
C SER A 151 -1.52 -17.38 8.21
N GLY A 152 -1.68 -17.33 9.54
CA GLY A 152 -2.98 -17.02 10.17
C GLY A 152 -3.48 -15.60 9.87
N ALA A 153 -2.57 -14.63 9.73
CA ALA A 153 -2.89 -13.27 9.33
C ALA A 153 -3.22 -13.14 7.83
N LEU A 154 -2.93 -14.18 7.05
CA LEU A 154 -3.13 -14.24 5.59
C LEU A 154 -4.18 -15.28 5.19
N GLY A 155 -5.02 -15.72 6.13
CA GLY A 155 -6.12 -16.62 5.84
C GLY A 155 -5.80 -18.13 5.91
N GLY A 156 -4.62 -18.52 6.42
CA GLY A 156 -4.28 -19.90 6.81
C GLY A 156 -3.28 -20.61 5.90
N ASP A 157 -3.40 -20.42 4.59
CA ASP A 157 -2.67 -21.20 3.57
C ASP A 157 -1.59 -20.40 2.81
N ALA A 158 -1.07 -19.34 3.42
CA ALA A 158 -0.19 -18.43 2.72
C ALA A 158 1.23 -19.02 2.46
N PRO A 159 1.76 -18.88 1.23
CA PRO A 159 3.10 -19.33 0.89
C PRO A 159 4.15 -18.49 1.62
N ALA A 160 5.39 -18.99 1.67
CA ALA A 160 6.48 -18.30 2.36
C ALA A 160 6.74 -16.88 1.80
N LEU A 161 6.52 -16.68 0.51
CA LEU A 161 6.67 -15.40 -0.20
C LEU A 161 5.64 -14.34 0.21
N SER A 162 4.50 -14.72 0.77
CA SER A 162 3.49 -13.75 1.22
C SER A 162 3.68 -13.33 2.68
N ARG A 163 4.54 -14.02 3.44
CA ARG A 163 4.74 -13.78 4.87
C ARG A 163 5.78 -12.69 5.09
N ALA A 164 5.52 -11.76 6.00
CA ALA A 164 6.48 -10.74 6.39
C ALA A 164 7.20 -11.14 7.67
N LYS A 165 8.54 -11.09 7.63
CA LYS A 165 9.43 -11.43 8.76
C LYS A 165 10.28 -10.23 9.12
N ALA A 166 10.67 -10.16 10.38
CA ALA A 166 11.55 -9.12 10.88
C ALA A 166 12.62 -9.72 11.82
N GLY A 167 13.77 -9.09 11.88
CA GLY A 167 14.86 -9.45 12.77
C GLY A 167 14.55 -9.02 14.21
N VAL A 168 14.83 -9.89 15.17
CA VAL A 168 14.53 -9.67 16.58
C VAL A 168 15.69 -8.93 17.24
N VAL A 169 15.43 -7.71 17.73
CA VAL A 169 16.44 -6.88 18.39
C VAL A 169 16.33 -7.03 19.90
N PRO A 170 17.36 -7.57 20.58
CA PRO A 170 17.32 -7.78 22.03
C PRO A 170 17.54 -6.48 22.80
N LEU A 171 16.67 -6.20 23.77
CA LEU A 171 16.81 -5.13 24.75
C LEU A 171 17.65 -5.62 25.93
N LYS A 172 18.88 -5.13 25.99
CA LYS A 172 19.84 -5.47 27.06
C LYS A 172 19.84 -4.41 28.14
N ASN A 173 19.76 -4.82 29.40
CA ASN A 173 20.09 -3.99 30.56
C ASN A 173 21.19 -4.69 31.37
N THR A 174 22.32 -4.01 31.55
CA THR A 174 23.48 -4.51 32.33
C THR A 174 23.89 -5.96 31.99
N GLY A 175 23.88 -6.30 30.70
CA GLY A 175 24.29 -7.63 30.19
C GLY A 175 23.21 -8.71 30.19
N SER A 176 22.04 -8.45 30.78
CA SER A 176 20.89 -9.36 30.75
C SER A 176 19.85 -8.92 29.71
N VAL A 177 19.37 -9.87 28.89
CA VAL A 177 18.27 -9.61 27.94
C VAL A 177 16.96 -9.56 28.73
N LYS A 178 16.34 -8.37 28.79
CA LYS A 178 15.07 -8.15 29.50
C LYS A 178 13.85 -8.32 28.58
N GLY A 179 14.07 -8.29 27.28
CA GLY A 179 13.06 -8.49 26.26
C GLY A 179 13.65 -8.29 24.88
N ALA A 180 12.81 -8.35 23.86
CA ALA A 180 13.18 -8.03 22.50
C ALA A 180 12.01 -7.37 21.78
N TYR A 181 12.31 -6.70 20.68
CA TYR A 181 11.31 -6.12 19.80
C TYR A 181 11.61 -6.44 18.34
N ALA A 182 10.58 -6.39 17.51
CA ALA A 182 10.71 -6.46 16.07
C ALA A 182 9.59 -5.63 15.43
N TRP A 183 9.86 -5.05 14.29
CA TRP A 183 8.90 -4.24 13.53
C TRP A 183 9.17 -4.35 12.04
N HIS A 184 8.12 -4.10 11.25
CA HIS A 184 8.14 -4.10 9.80
C HIS A 184 7.14 -3.03 9.32
N VAL A 185 7.51 -2.28 8.30
CA VAL A 185 6.61 -1.35 7.62
C VAL A 185 6.21 -1.94 6.28
N ALA A 186 4.90 -2.07 6.06
CA ALA A 186 4.34 -2.40 4.77
C ALA A 186 3.91 -1.13 4.04
N ASP A 187 4.27 -1.02 2.77
CA ASP A 187 3.78 0.05 1.90
C ASP A 187 2.32 -0.20 1.51
N GLU A 188 1.47 0.78 1.74
CA GLU A 188 0.04 0.76 1.41
C GLU A 188 -0.24 1.53 0.10
N GLY A 189 0.72 2.33 -0.37
CA GLY A 189 0.67 3.03 -1.64
C GLY A 189 0.73 2.09 -2.84
N VAL A 190 1.34 0.92 -2.69
CA VAL A 190 1.42 -0.13 -3.73
C VAL A 190 0.19 -1.04 -3.81
N LYS A 191 -0.76 -0.89 -2.87
CA LYS A 191 -1.96 -1.74 -2.79
C LYS A 191 -3.16 -1.06 -3.43
N ALA A 192 -4.09 -1.87 -3.93
CA ALA A 192 -5.31 -1.36 -4.54
C ALA A 192 -6.33 -0.91 -3.47
N ARG A 193 -6.89 0.29 -3.64
CA ARG A 193 -7.96 0.78 -2.77
C ARG A 193 -9.30 0.12 -3.08
N ILE A 194 -9.91 -0.51 -2.08
CA ILE A 194 -11.20 -1.20 -2.24
C ILE A 194 -12.41 -0.32 -1.94
N ASN A 195 -12.23 0.83 -1.27
CA ASN A 195 -13.32 1.70 -0.83
C ASN A 195 -13.58 2.89 -1.76
N LEU A 196 -13.14 2.80 -3.02
CA LEU A 196 -13.38 3.82 -4.04
C LEU A 196 -14.40 3.28 -5.05
N TYR A 197 -15.53 3.98 -5.16
CA TYR A 197 -16.62 3.62 -6.05
C TYR A 197 -17.00 4.80 -6.94
N ARG A 198 -17.18 4.52 -8.23
CA ARG A 198 -17.69 5.49 -9.19
C ARG A 198 -19.21 5.52 -9.11
N ASN A 199 -19.77 6.72 -9.07
CA ASN A 199 -21.21 6.87 -9.22
C ASN A 199 -21.63 6.54 -10.65
N SER A 200 -22.31 5.41 -10.83
CA SER A 200 -22.80 4.94 -12.13
C SER A 200 -23.91 5.83 -12.72
N ASP A 201 -24.59 6.65 -11.92
CA ASP A 201 -25.66 7.56 -12.37
C ASP A 201 -25.13 8.92 -12.88
N LYS A 202 -23.84 9.21 -12.71
CA LYS A 202 -23.22 10.45 -13.19
C LYS A 202 -22.64 10.23 -14.58
N ASP A 203 -23.52 10.06 -15.56
CA ASP A 203 -23.17 10.02 -16.97
C ASP A 203 -24.00 11.01 -17.82
N HIS A 204 -24.84 11.84 -17.19
CA HIS A 204 -25.83 12.64 -17.90
C HIS A 204 -25.28 13.97 -18.43
N SER A 205 -24.26 14.53 -17.79
CA SER A 205 -23.60 15.75 -18.26
C SER A 205 -22.24 15.49 -18.88
N LEU A 206 -21.82 16.35 -19.80
CA LEU A 206 -20.50 16.24 -20.42
C LEU A 206 -19.34 16.27 -19.42
N TRP A 207 -19.46 17.02 -18.33
CA TRP A 207 -18.41 17.09 -17.32
C TRP A 207 -18.32 15.79 -16.52
N GLU A 208 -19.45 15.12 -16.28
CA GLU A 208 -19.51 13.80 -15.66
C GLU A 208 -18.96 12.71 -16.59
N MET A 209 -19.38 12.70 -17.86
CA MET A 209 -18.85 11.80 -18.88
C MET A 209 -17.33 11.96 -19.08
N ARG A 210 -16.80 13.19 -18.99
CA ARG A 210 -15.36 13.43 -19.04
C ARG A 210 -14.64 12.92 -17.80
N GLY A 211 -15.28 12.96 -16.63
CA GLY A 211 -14.78 12.30 -15.44
C GLY A 211 -14.53 10.80 -15.66
N LEU A 212 -15.31 10.14 -16.53
CA LEU A 212 -15.14 8.72 -16.88
C LEU A 212 -13.89 8.44 -17.73
N LEU A 213 -13.31 9.45 -18.37
CA LEU A 213 -12.06 9.32 -19.12
C LEU A 213 -10.84 9.20 -18.20
N ALA A 214 -10.99 9.51 -16.91
CA ALA A 214 -9.96 9.26 -15.90
C ALA A 214 -10.23 7.91 -15.21
N GLY A 215 -9.17 7.18 -14.88
CA GLY A 215 -9.29 5.97 -14.05
C GLY A 215 -9.78 6.34 -12.65
N GLN A 216 -11.08 6.21 -12.39
CA GLN A 216 -11.71 6.68 -11.14
C GLN A 216 -11.50 5.72 -9.96
N ARG A 217 -11.36 4.42 -10.26
CA ARG A 217 -11.04 3.40 -9.27
C ARG A 217 -10.17 2.30 -9.88
N PRO A 218 -9.31 1.65 -9.09
CA PRO A 218 -8.84 0.32 -9.45
C PRO A 218 -10.06 -0.63 -9.50
N ASN A 219 -9.99 -1.68 -10.31
CA ASN A 219 -11.02 -2.73 -10.39
C ASN A 219 -10.59 -3.91 -9.50
N PRO A 220 -10.71 -3.83 -8.15
CA PRO A 220 -10.22 -4.84 -7.23
C PRO A 220 -10.82 -6.23 -7.47
N GLU A 221 -11.99 -6.32 -8.12
CA GLU A 221 -12.62 -7.57 -8.54
C GLU A 221 -11.72 -8.41 -9.45
N MET A 222 -10.79 -7.79 -10.18
CA MET A 222 -9.81 -8.48 -11.01
C MET A 222 -8.54 -8.91 -10.26
N ILE A 223 -8.38 -8.48 -9.01
CA ILE A 223 -7.21 -8.81 -8.20
C ILE A 223 -7.38 -10.22 -7.68
N SER A 224 -6.38 -11.06 -7.91
CA SER A 224 -6.32 -12.41 -7.37
C SER A 224 -5.57 -12.40 -6.04
N GLY A 225 -6.17 -12.96 -5.00
CA GLY A 225 -5.52 -13.12 -3.71
C GLY A 225 -4.51 -14.26 -3.73
N ILE A 226 -3.91 -14.52 -2.58
CA ILE A 226 -2.93 -15.61 -2.40
C ILE A 226 -3.48 -16.99 -2.80
N SER A 227 -4.79 -17.19 -2.68
CA SER A 227 -5.50 -18.43 -3.06
C SER A 227 -5.76 -18.56 -4.57
N GLY A 228 -5.38 -17.55 -5.36
CA GLY A 228 -5.69 -17.46 -6.80
C GLY A 228 -7.16 -17.14 -7.11
N GLN A 229 -7.98 -16.89 -6.08
CA GLN A 229 -9.37 -16.49 -6.26
C GLN A 229 -9.47 -14.97 -6.44
N PRO A 230 -10.35 -14.48 -7.33
CA PRO A 230 -10.62 -13.06 -7.47
C PRO A 230 -11.32 -12.49 -6.23
N LEU A 231 -11.22 -11.18 -6.02
CA LEU A 231 -11.97 -10.46 -4.98
C LEU A 231 -13.42 -10.16 -5.44
N ASP A 232 -14.22 -11.20 -5.66
CA ASP A 232 -15.56 -11.10 -6.28
C ASP A 232 -16.72 -10.96 -5.27
N PHE A 233 -16.44 -11.09 -3.97
CA PHE A 233 -17.46 -11.07 -2.93
C PHE A 233 -17.81 -9.66 -2.41
N LEU A 234 -17.11 -8.62 -2.89
CA LEU A 234 -17.42 -7.23 -2.55
C LEU A 234 -18.39 -6.63 -3.58
N PRO A 235 -19.28 -5.71 -3.17
CA PRO A 235 -20.11 -4.96 -4.10
C PRO A 235 -19.27 -4.20 -5.12
N THR A 236 -19.77 -4.12 -6.35
CA THR A 236 -19.16 -3.41 -7.48
C THR A 236 -19.88 -2.07 -7.72
N ASP A 237 -19.47 -1.33 -8.74
CA ASP A 237 -20.16 -0.12 -9.23
C ASP A 237 -20.63 -0.23 -10.69
N GLU A 238 -20.86 -1.46 -11.16
CA GLU A 238 -21.32 -1.71 -12.52
C GLU A 238 -22.78 -1.27 -12.74
N SER A 239 -23.61 -1.34 -11.69
CA SER A 239 -24.99 -0.88 -11.71
C SER A 239 -25.29 0.11 -10.58
N ARG A 240 -26.37 0.88 -10.75
CA ARG A 240 -26.87 1.83 -9.75
C ARG A 240 -27.15 1.18 -8.39
N THR A 241 -27.74 -0.01 -8.41
CA THR A 241 -28.07 -0.74 -7.18
C THR A 241 -26.82 -1.22 -6.47
N ASP A 242 -25.81 -1.67 -7.23
CA ASP A 242 -24.54 -2.13 -6.68
C ASP A 242 -23.73 -0.97 -6.12
N TYR A 243 -23.65 0.15 -6.85
CA TYR A 243 -23.04 1.40 -6.36
C TYR A 243 -23.69 1.89 -5.05
N SER A 244 -25.02 1.89 -4.98
CA SER A 244 -25.72 2.34 -3.77
C SER A 244 -25.41 1.43 -2.57
N ASN A 245 -25.35 0.12 -2.79
CA ASN A 245 -24.94 -0.84 -1.76
C ASN A 245 -23.47 -0.66 -1.37
N ALA A 246 -22.58 -0.47 -2.35
CA ALA A 246 -21.15 -0.30 -2.17
C ALA A 246 -20.81 0.92 -1.32
N VAL A 247 -21.42 2.07 -1.60
CA VAL A 247 -21.22 3.32 -0.83
C VAL A 247 -21.73 3.18 0.61
N GLU A 248 -22.83 2.46 0.82
CA GLU A 248 -23.38 2.24 2.16
C GLU A 248 -22.58 1.22 2.98
N THR A 249 -21.81 0.34 2.32
CA THR A 249 -21.04 -0.75 2.93
C THR A 249 -19.52 -0.53 2.83
N VAL A 250 -18.88 -1.04 1.78
CA VAL A 250 -17.41 -1.05 1.59
C VAL A 250 -16.83 0.36 1.50
N GLY A 251 -17.59 1.33 0.97
CA GLY A 251 -17.20 2.74 0.94
C GLY A 251 -16.94 3.35 2.32
N LYS A 252 -17.47 2.75 3.40
CA LYS A 252 -17.28 3.18 4.79
C LYS A 252 -16.23 2.38 5.55
N VAL A 253 -15.60 1.38 4.90
CA VAL A 253 -14.59 0.55 5.53
C VAL A 253 -13.31 1.36 5.75
N THR A 254 -12.80 1.29 6.97
CA THR A 254 -11.57 1.97 7.40
C THR A 254 -10.45 0.98 7.73
N ASP A 255 -10.78 -0.27 8.02
CA ASP A 255 -9.85 -1.36 8.32
C ASP A 255 -10.24 -2.60 7.51
N LEU A 256 -9.25 -3.31 6.98
CA LEU A 256 -9.48 -4.52 6.18
C LEU A 256 -10.24 -5.60 6.97
N GLU A 257 -10.03 -5.70 8.28
CA GLU A 257 -10.76 -6.66 9.13
C GLU A 257 -12.25 -6.31 9.28
N GLN A 258 -12.67 -5.07 9.02
CA GLN A 258 -14.11 -4.73 9.01
C GLN A 258 -14.83 -5.38 7.83
N VAL A 259 -14.11 -5.72 6.75
CA VAL A 259 -14.69 -6.40 5.59
C VAL A 259 -15.23 -7.79 5.98
N SER A 260 -14.62 -8.48 6.96
CA SER A 260 -15.14 -9.77 7.42
C SER A 260 -16.50 -9.65 8.13
N LEU A 261 -16.92 -8.44 8.53
CA LEU A 261 -18.26 -8.19 9.06
C LEU A 261 -19.31 -8.11 7.94
N LEU A 262 -18.91 -7.67 6.75
CA LEU A 262 -19.77 -7.56 5.57
C LEU A 262 -19.89 -8.91 4.84
N ALA A 263 -18.79 -9.65 4.74
CA ALA A 263 -18.71 -10.95 4.08
C ALA A 263 -18.10 -12.01 5.02
N PRO A 264 -18.88 -12.56 5.98
CA PRO A 264 -18.35 -13.42 7.05
C PRO A 264 -17.82 -14.79 6.56
N THR A 265 -18.26 -15.23 5.38
CA THR A 265 -17.79 -16.47 4.76
C THR A 265 -16.58 -16.27 3.85
N ALA A 266 -16.22 -15.02 3.55
CA ALA A 266 -15.12 -14.69 2.66
C ALA A 266 -13.82 -14.44 3.43
N ASN A 267 -12.69 -14.83 2.83
CA ASN A 267 -11.38 -14.72 3.45
C ASN A 267 -10.60 -13.50 2.92
N ILE A 268 -11.00 -12.31 3.37
CA ILE A 268 -10.34 -11.05 2.98
C ILE A 268 -8.86 -11.01 3.39
N ARG A 269 -8.47 -11.76 4.43
CA ARG A 269 -7.08 -11.82 4.90
C ARG A 269 -6.11 -12.35 3.85
N SER A 270 -6.59 -13.17 2.92
CA SER A 270 -5.79 -13.65 1.79
C SER A 270 -5.40 -12.57 0.77
N PHE A 271 -5.99 -11.37 0.87
CA PHE A 271 -5.72 -10.20 0.02
C PHE A 271 -4.95 -9.09 0.76
N ARG A 272 -4.45 -9.35 1.97
CA ARG A 272 -3.83 -8.32 2.85
C ARG A 272 -2.66 -7.58 2.18
N ASN A 273 -1.93 -8.24 1.28
CA ASN A 273 -0.76 -7.66 0.64
C ASN A 273 -1.12 -6.93 -0.66
N GLU A 274 -2.30 -7.18 -1.21
CA GLU A 274 -2.76 -6.72 -2.52
C GLU A 274 -3.74 -5.55 -2.41
N VAL A 275 -4.55 -5.50 -1.34
CA VAL A 275 -5.62 -4.52 -1.17
C VAL A 275 -5.52 -3.74 0.14
N THR A 276 -6.07 -2.52 0.13
CA THR A 276 -6.12 -1.65 1.31
C THR A 276 -7.37 -0.78 1.33
N PRO A 277 -7.95 -0.45 2.50
CA PRO A 277 -8.94 0.62 2.61
C PRO A 277 -8.29 2.02 2.65
N PHE A 278 -6.97 2.12 2.83
CA PHE A 278 -6.29 3.39 3.01
C PHE A 278 -5.06 3.49 2.09
N SER A 279 -5.13 4.38 1.11
CA SER A 279 -3.94 4.82 0.37
C SER A 279 -4.11 6.30 0.04
N THR A 280 -3.25 7.11 0.62
CA THR A 280 -3.24 8.56 0.46
C THR A 280 -1.81 8.98 0.16
N GLY A 281 -1.63 9.70 -0.94
CA GLY A 281 -0.36 10.31 -1.31
C GLY A 281 -0.50 11.82 -1.31
N VAL A 282 0.57 12.50 -0.92
CA VAL A 282 0.72 13.93 -1.21
C VAL A 282 1.14 14.06 -2.67
N MET A 283 0.62 15.06 -3.39
CA MET A 283 1.10 15.38 -4.74
C MET A 283 2.48 16.03 -4.68
N ALA A 284 3.50 15.28 -4.23
CA ALA A 284 4.87 15.73 -4.15
C ALA A 284 5.54 15.67 -5.54
N ASN A 285 6.38 16.65 -5.82
CA ASN A 285 7.29 16.65 -6.95
C ASN A 285 8.54 15.88 -6.54
N VAL A 286 8.59 14.60 -6.92
CA VAL A 286 9.68 13.74 -6.49
C VAL A 286 11.02 14.19 -7.09
N ARG A 287 11.04 14.74 -8.32
CA ARG A 287 12.25 15.19 -9.01
C ARG A 287 12.95 16.36 -8.30
N GLU A 288 12.21 17.43 -8.01
CA GLU A 288 12.78 18.67 -7.47
C GLU A 288 12.50 18.88 -5.98
N GLY A 289 11.61 18.07 -5.38
CA GLY A 289 11.04 18.29 -4.06
C GLY A 289 9.89 19.31 -4.06
N GLY A 290 9.15 19.41 -2.95
CA GLY A 290 7.97 20.26 -2.81
C GLY A 290 6.70 19.68 -3.43
N LEU A 291 5.64 20.48 -3.51
CA LEU A 291 4.36 20.07 -4.11
C LEU A 291 4.39 20.25 -5.64
N LYS A 292 3.68 19.37 -6.36
CA LYS A 292 3.39 19.53 -7.78
C LYS A 292 2.64 20.85 -8.00
N ARG A 293 2.99 21.54 -9.09
CA ARG A 293 2.36 22.81 -9.46
C ARG A 293 1.03 22.54 -10.18
N ASP A 294 -0.02 23.25 -9.79
CA ASP A 294 -1.30 23.21 -10.48
C ASP A 294 -1.26 24.08 -11.74
N LEU A 295 -1.48 23.44 -12.89
CA LEU A 295 -1.51 24.10 -14.20
C LEU A 295 -2.90 24.61 -14.59
N SER A 296 -3.94 24.28 -13.82
CA SER A 296 -5.33 24.68 -14.11
C SER A 296 -5.47 26.20 -14.16
N THR A 297 -4.80 26.90 -13.26
CA THR A 297 -4.78 28.37 -13.21
C THR A 297 -4.16 28.98 -14.47
N VAL A 298 -3.04 28.43 -14.93
CA VAL A 298 -2.35 28.89 -16.15
C VAL A 298 -3.21 28.65 -17.39
N PHE A 299 -3.90 27.51 -17.46
CA PHE A 299 -4.78 27.18 -18.57
C PHE A 299 -6.10 27.97 -18.56
N GLY A 300 -6.58 28.41 -17.39
CA GLY A 300 -7.81 29.19 -17.23
C GLY A 300 -7.70 30.69 -17.53
N LEU A 301 -6.51 31.22 -17.86
CA LEU A 301 -6.28 32.67 -18.06
C LEU A 301 -6.97 33.28 -19.31
N GLY A 302 -7.58 32.47 -20.17
CA GLY A 302 -8.53 32.87 -21.24
C GLY A 302 -8.01 33.77 -22.39
N SER A 303 -6.94 34.53 -22.19
CA SER A 303 -6.51 35.61 -23.09
C SER A 303 -5.19 35.33 -23.82
N ALA A 304 -4.31 34.53 -23.22
CA ALA A 304 -3.19 33.82 -23.83
C ALA A 304 -2.41 33.11 -22.71
N LEU A 305 -1.66 32.07 -23.04
CA LEU A 305 -0.65 31.54 -22.13
C LEU A 305 0.43 32.61 -21.80
N PRO A 306 1.12 32.55 -20.65
CA PRO A 306 2.30 33.36 -20.40
C PRO A 306 3.40 33.11 -21.46
N ASP A 307 4.28 34.08 -21.67
CA ASP A 307 5.33 34.00 -22.71
C ASP A 307 6.26 32.78 -22.53
N GLU A 308 6.48 32.35 -21.29
CA GLU A 308 7.22 31.13 -20.92
C GLU A 308 6.64 29.85 -21.56
N PHE A 309 5.34 29.85 -21.82
CA PHE A 309 4.60 28.73 -22.41
C PHE A 309 4.20 28.99 -23.87
N ARG A 310 4.70 30.06 -24.49
CA ARG A 310 4.39 30.47 -25.87
C ARG A 310 5.64 30.53 -26.75
N GLY A 311 5.68 29.73 -27.81
CA GLY A 311 6.75 29.77 -28.82
C GLY A 311 7.01 28.42 -29.48
N GLY A 312 7.79 28.42 -30.57
CA GLY A 312 8.15 27.22 -31.33
C GLY A 312 9.01 26.20 -30.55
N ASN A 313 9.59 26.60 -29.42
CA ASN A 313 10.36 25.73 -28.51
C ASN A 313 9.60 25.42 -27.20
N SER A 314 8.35 25.87 -27.05
CA SER A 314 7.54 25.65 -25.84
C SER A 314 6.81 24.29 -25.90
N ASN A 315 7.58 23.23 -26.12
CA ASN A 315 7.07 21.87 -26.03
C ASN A 315 7.03 21.43 -24.57
N VAL A 316 6.12 20.52 -24.24
CA VAL A 316 6.01 19.91 -22.90
C VAL A 316 7.26 19.08 -22.59
N TYR A 317 7.81 18.45 -23.62
CA TYR A 317 9.13 17.81 -23.62
C TYR A 317 9.73 17.96 -25.02
N GLN A 318 11.06 17.89 -25.10
CA GLN A 318 11.77 17.86 -26.37
C GLN A 318 12.20 16.43 -26.65
N SER A 319 11.72 15.83 -27.74
CA SER A 319 12.17 14.52 -28.15
C SER A 319 13.67 14.54 -28.44
N THR A 320 14.42 13.65 -27.79
CA THR A 320 15.83 13.37 -28.10
C THR A 320 15.97 12.44 -29.31
N VAL A 321 14.88 11.79 -29.72
CA VAL A 321 14.80 11.05 -30.98
C VAL A 321 14.71 12.12 -32.06
N GLY A 322 15.75 12.24 -32.91
CA GLY A 322 15.90 13.27 -33.95
C GLY A 322 14.88 13.21 -35.10
N ILE A 323 13.63 12.92 -34.78
CA ILE A 323 12.48 12.88 -35.68
C ILE A 323 12.09 14.34 -35.96
N SER A 324 12.27 14.76 -37.21
CA SER A 324 11.83 16.07 -37.67
C SER A 324 10.33 16.02 -37.97
N GLY A 325 9.51 16.59 -37.09
CA GLY A 325 8.06 16.73 -37.27
C GLY A 325 7.36 17.26 -36.00
N PRO A 326 6.10 17.71 -36.09
CA PRO A 326 5.30 18.08 -34.92
C PRO A 326 4.83 16.82 -34.16
N SER A 327 5.77 16.05 -33.62
CA SER A 327 5.50 14.93 -32.73
C SER A 327 5.29 15.38 -31.28
N ASP A 328 5.99 16.43 -30.90
CA ASP A 328 6.10 16.84 -29.50
C ASP A 328 4.89 17.70 -29.11
N PRO A 329 4.23 17.40 -27.98
CA PRO A 329 3.06 18.14 -27.54
C PRO A 329 3.45 19.54 -27.10
N TYR A 330 2.78 20.56 -27.65
CA TYR A 330 2.95 21.97 -27.26
C TYR A 330 2.11 22.29 -26.03
N TRP A 331 2.59 23.21 -25.18
CA TRP A 331 1.79 23.74 -24.06
C TRP A 331 0.48 24.39 -24.52
N SER A 332 0.48 25.04 -25.68
CA SER A 332 -0.71 25.63 -26.31
C SER A 332 -1.74 24.59 -26.74
N ALA A 333 -1.31 23.38 -27.11
CA ALA A 333 -2.24 22.30 -27.44
C ALA A 333 -2.97 21.83 -26.17
N LEU A 334 -2.24 21.67 -25.06
CA LEU A 334 -2.82 21.29 -23.76
C LEU A 334 -3.78 22.34 -23.22
N SER A 335 -3.40 23.62 -23.24
CA SER A 335 -4.30 24.72 -22.83
C SER A 335 -5.55 24.78 -23.70
N GLY A 336 -5.40 24.43 -24.97
CA GLY A 336 -6.51 24.27 -25.88
C GLY A 336 -7.48 23.20 -25.42
N TYR A 337 -7.00 21.97 -25.23
CA TYR A 337 -7.82 20.87 -24.73
C TYR A 337 -8.52 21.21 -23.40
N TYR A 338 -7.82 21.90 -22.50
CA TYR A 338 -8.39 22.39 -21.25
C TYR A 338 -9.58 23.33 -21.49
N ASN A 339 -9.47 24.28 -22.42
CA ASN A 339 -10.52 25.26 -22.70
C ASN A 339 -11.61 24.78 -23.68
N ILE A 340 -11.61 23.53 -24.15
CA ILE A 340 -12.68 23.02 -25.05
C ILE A 340 -14.08 23.18 -24.43
N TYR A 341 -14.20 23.20 -23.10
CA TYR A 341 -15.50 23.41 -22.44
C TYR A 341 -16.05 24.85 -22.58
N THR A 342 -15.20 25.86 -22.78
CA THR A 342 -15.66 27.25 -22.93
C THR A 342 -16.26 27.52 -24.30
N ASP A 343 -15.89 26.71 -25.29
CA ASP A 343 -16.30 26.87 -26.69
C ASP A 343 -17.59 26.11 -27.04
N VAL A 344 -18.34 25.65 -26.03
CA VAL A 344 -19.62 24.95 -26.22
C VAL A 344 -20.69 25.95 -26.64
N THR A 345 -21.15 25.86 -27.89
CA THR A 345 -22.14 26.78 -28.47
C THR A 345 -23.59 26.38 -28.21
N THR A 346 -23.84 25.16 -27.71
CA THR A 346 -25.21 24.65 -27.46
C THR A 346 -25.23 23.70 -26.26
N ALA A 347 -25.21 24.26 -25.05
CA ALA A 347 -25.05 23.47 -23.81
C ALA A 347 -26.28 22.60 -23.44
N ASP A 348 -27.48 23.00 -23.86
CA ASP A 348 -28.74 22.46 -23.32
C ASP A 348 -29.44 21.38 -24.19
N SER A 349 -28.88 21.00 -25.34
CA SER A 349 -29.51 20.01 -26.25
C SER A 349 -28.54 18.95 -26.77
N GLU A 350 -27.65 19.33 -27.69
CA GLU A 350 -26.57 18.50 -28.24
C GLU A 350 -25.31 19.37 -28.34
N PRO A 351 -24.33 19.17 -27.45
CA PRO A 351 -23.15 20.01 -27.39
C PRO A 351 -22.30 19.83 -28.65
N THR A 352 -22.27 20.87 -29.48
CA THR A 352 -21.39 20.96 -30.65
C THR A 352 -20.09 21.64 -30.26
N TYR A 353 -18.97 21.08 -30.72
CA TYR A 353 -17.63 21.61 -30.52
C TYR A 353 -17.07 22.11 -31.84
N TYR A 354 -16.23 23.15 -31.80
CA TYR A 354 -15.38 23.45 -32.94
C TYR A 354 -14.44 22.27 -33.19
N GLN A 355 -14.44 21.75 -34.42
CA GLN A 355 -13.60 20.63 -34.87
C GLN A 355 -12.09 20.94 -34.76
N ARG A 356 -11.73 22.20 -34.50
CA ARG A 356 -10.37 22.70 -34.43
C ARG A 356 -10.26 23.75 -33.33
N GLN A 357 -9.26 23.57 -32.46
CA GLN A 357 -8.74 24.61 -31.60
C GLN A 357 -8.21 25.79 -32.43
N PRO A 358 -8.58 27.06 -32.17
CA PRO A 358 -7.90 28.21 -32.74
C PRO A 358 -6.50 28.29 -32.14
N SER A 359 -5.58 27.48 -32.68
CA SER A 359 -4.16 27.64 -32.47
C SER A 359 -3.74 28.89 -33.24
N ASN A 360 -3.20 29.88 -32.55
CA ASN A 360 -2.51 31.02 -33.16
C ASN A 360 -1.16 30.62 -33.80
N ILE A 361 -1.09 29.42 -34.37
CA ILE A 361 0.05 28.91 -35.11
C ILE A 361 -0.38 28.92 -36.58
N SER A 362 0.27 29.76 -37.38
CA SER A 362 0.13 29.77 -38.84
C SER A 362 0.69 28.48 -39.42
N SER A 363 -0.09 27.40 -39.38
CA SER A 363 0.27 26.15 -40.06
C SER A 363 -0.04 26.29 -41.55
N ASN A 364 0.93 26.73 -42.35
CA ASN A 364 0.76 26.86 -43.81
C ASN A 364 0.69 25.53 -44.57
N THR A 365 0.84 24.40 -43.90
CA THR A 365 0.72 23.08 -44.51
C THR A 365 0.35 22.10 -43.43
N LEU A 366 -0.91 21.66 -43.42
CA LEU A 366 -1.36 20.30 -43.08
C LEU A 366 -2.89 20.31 -43.16
N ASN A 367 -3.45 19.59 -44.12
CA ASN A 367 -4.86 19.22 -44.14
C ASN A 367 -4.99 17.97 -43.23
N PRO A 368 -5.53 18.08 -42.01
CA PRO A 368 -5.72 16.90 -41.18
C PRO A 368 -6.82 16.00 -41.78
N GLN A 369 -6.65 14.69 -41.70
CA GLN A 369 -7.62 13.73 -42.21
C GLN A 369 -8.97 13.88 -41.52
N SER A 370 -10.05 13.72 -42.30
CA SER A 370 -11.46 13.98 -41.95
C SER A 370 -12.02 13.15 -40.78
N ARG A 371 -11.21 12.30 -40.15
CA ARG A 371 -11.54 11.51 -38.96
C ARG A 371 -10.41 11.58 -37.93
N TYR A 372 -10.08 12.79 -37.47
CA TYR A 372 -9.27 12.94 -36.27
C TYR A 372 -10.17 12.73 -35.05
N PHE A 373 -10.11 11.54 -34.47
CA PHE A 373 -10.68 11.31 -33.14
C PHE A 373 -9.82 12.06 -32.12
N PRO A 374 -10.37 13.04 -31.38
CA PRO A 374 -9.65 13.73 -30.34
C PRO A 374 -9.54 12.81 -29.13
N GLY A 375 -8.71 11.77 -29.22
CA GLY A 375 -8.11 11.23 -28.01
C GLY A 375 -7.41 12.39 -27.31
N PRO A 376 -7.64 12.63 -26.01
CA PRO A 376 -6.95 13.68 -25.29
C PRO A 376 -5.45 13.55 -25.57
N VAL A 377 -4.75 14.63 -25.87
CA VAL A 377 -3.28 14.57 -25.99
C VAL A 377 -2.67 13.99 -24.72
N ILE A 378 -3.33 14.16 -23.56
CA ILE A 378 -2.95 13.48 -22.32
C ILE A 378 -3.00 11.95 -22.42
N ALA A 379 -4.05 11.38 -23.04
CA ALA A 379 -4.14 9.94 -23.26
C ALA A 379 -3.09 9.45 -24.28
N LYS A 380 -2.71 10.30 -25.25
CA LYS A 380 -1.60 10.01 -26.16
C LYS A 380 -0.25 10.09 -25.45
N VAL A 381 -0.05 11.07 -24.58
CA VAL A 381 1.17 11.25 -23.76
C VAL A 381 1.27 10.12 -22.74
N GLU A 382 0.18 9.74 -22.09
CA GLU A 382 0.09 8.63 -21.14
C GLU A 382 0.32 7.30 -21.84
N ALA A 383 -0.29 7.07 -23.02
CA ALA A 383 0.00 5.90 -23.84
C ALA A 383 1.46 5.89 -24.31
N LEU A 384 2.02 7.02 -24.76
CA LEU A 384 3.40 7.12 -25.20
C LEU A 384 4.37 6.90 -24.04
N MET A 385 4.11 7.46 -22.86
CA MET A 385 4.87 7.21 -21.64
C MET A 385 4.76 5.74 -21.24
N THR A 386 3.57 5.13 -21.31
CA THR A 386 3.38 3.70 -21.03
C THR A 386 4.11 2.82 -22.03
N TYR A 387 4.22 3.23 -23.30
CA TYR A 387 4.99 2.52 -24.32
C TYR A 387 6.50 2.69 -24.16
N VAL A 388 6.96 3.89 -23.78
CA VAL A 388 8.39 4.21 -23.56
C VAL A 388 8.89 3.59 -22.26
N THR A 389 8.12 3.61 -21.17
CA THR A 389 8.48 2.93 -19.91
C THR A 389 8.28 1.41 -19.99
N ARG A 390 7.41 0.90 -20.88
CA ARG A 390 7.25 -0.55 -21.13
C ARG A 390 8.52 -1.24 -21.62
N ASP A 391 9.35 -0.53 -22.37
CA ASP A 391 10.58 -1.09 -22.93
C ASP A 391 11.72 -1.15 -21.89
N ALA A 392 11.62 -0.37 -20.81
CA ALA A 392 12.63 -0.31 -19.74
C ALA A 392 12.48 -1.42 -18.69
N HIS A 393 11.35 -2.16 -18.66
CA HIS A 393 11.01 -3.06 -17.54
C HIS A 393 10.96 -4.58 -17.83
N GLU A 394 11.25 -5.08 -19.05
CA GLU A 394 11.75 -6.45 -19.37
C GLU A 394 11.45 -6.88 -20.84
N PRO A 395 12.21 -7.86 -21.41
CA PRO A 395 12.23 -8.17 -22.84
C PRO A 395 11.18 -9.12 -23.48
N PRO A 396 10.26 -9.88 -22.81
CA PRO A 396 9.58 -11.00 -23.49
C PRO A 396 8.55 -10.59 -24.56
N TRP A 397 8.01 -9.38 -24.49
CA TRP A 397 6.87 -8.98 -25.30
C TRP A 397 7.23 -8.51 -26.71
N LYS A 398 8.48 -8.08 -26.96
CA LYS A 398 9.00 -7.73 -28.30
C LYS A 398 8.90 -8.89 -29.27
N SER A 399 9.08 -10.12 -28.79
CA SER A 399 8.94 -11.35 -29.59
C SER A 399 7.51 -11.64 -30.06
N ARG A 400 6.50 -10.95 -29.50
CA ARG A 400 5.08 -11.16 -29.79
C ARG A 400 4.46 -10.09 -30.68
N LEU A 401 5.20 -9.02 -31.00
CA LEU A 401 4.76 -8.04 -31.99
C LEU A 401 5.00 -8.60 -33.39
N LYS A 402 3.92 -8.88 -34.12
CA LYS A 402 4.02 -9.13 -35.57
C LYS A 402 4.52 -7.85 -36.23
N ALA A 403 5.55 -7.98 -37.07
CA ALA A 403 5.96 -6.92 -37.98
C ALA A 403 4.73 -6.51 -38.81
N VAL A 404 4.30 -5.26 -38.66
CA VAL A 404 3.32 -4.68 -39.56
C VAL A 404 4.09 -4.34 -40.83
N GLU A 405 3.96 -5.18 -41.86
CA GLU A 405 4.43 -4.85 -43.19
C GLU A 405 3.75 -3.56 -43.65
N GLY A 406 4.58 -2.59 -44.05
CA GLY A 406 4.15 -1.24 -44.41
C GLY A 406 3.27 -1.23 -45.65
N VAL A 407 2.32 -0.29 -45.66
CA VAL A 407 1.65 0.23 -46.85
C VAL A 407 2.12 1.65 -47.08
#